data_AF-A0A414ADU5-F1
#
_entry.id   AF-A0A414ADU5-F1
#
_cell.length_a   1.000
_cell.length_b   1.000
_cell.length_c   1.000
_cell.angle_alpha   90.00
_cell.angle_beta   90.00
_cell.angle_gamma   90.00
#
_symmetry.space_group_name_H-M   'P 1'
#
loop_
_entity.id
_entity.type
_entity.pdbx_description
1 polymer ?
#
loop_
_entity_poly.entity_id
_entity_poly.type
_entity_poly.pdbx_seq_one_letter_code
_entity_poly.pdbx_strand_id
1 'polypeptide(L)' 'MTDMEKRVITRVCAKIIVESDFYTADTEMKALIDWLMLTDHLKKNNDKIREMTKEYCNSEQNRRNGKRER' A
#
# COMPACT_ATOMS: atom_id res chain seq x y z
N MET A 1 -6.08 -3.41 -10.81
CA MET A 1 -5.52 -4.76 -10.69
C MET A 1 -6.48 -5.60 -9.87
N THR A 2 -7.12 -6.57 -10.50
CA THR A 2 -7.98 -7.56 -9.84
C THR A 2 -7.13 -8.44 -8.93
N ASP A 3 -7.75 -9.13 -7.97
CA ASP A 3 -7.02 -10.04 -7.08
C ASP A 3 -6.37 -11.20 -7.86
N MET A 4 -6.97 -11.60 -8.97
CA MET A 4 -6.40 -12.60 -9.88
C MET A 4 -5.15 -12.06 -10.57
N GLU A 5 -5.20 -10.85 -11.14
CA GLU A 5 -4.03 -10.20 -11.76
C GLU A 5 -2.89 -10.05 -10.76
N LYS A 6 -3.18 -9.59 -9.54
CA LYS A 6 -2.17 -9.49 -8.46
C LYS A 6 -1.51 -10.84 -8.19
N ARG A 7 -2.32 -11.89 -8.01
CA ARG A 7 -1.83 -13.24 -7.70
C ARG A 7 -0.98 -13.82 -8.82
N VAL A 8 -1.36 -13.58 -10.08
CA VAL A 8 -0.58 -14.01 -11.25
C VAL A 8 0.76 -13.27 -11.28
N ILE A 9 0.75 -11.94 -11.14
CA ILE A 9 1.96 -11.14 -11.20
C ILE A 9 2.92 -11.49 -10.06
N THR A 10 2.45 -11.66 -8.82
CA THR A 10 3.30 -12.09 -7.69
C THR A 10 3.99 -13.42 -7.98
N ARG A 11 3.28 -14.39 -8.60
CA ARG A 11 3.88 -15.68 -8.97
C ARG A 11 4.94 -15.53 -10.06
N VAL A 12 4.71 -14.66 -11.04
CA VAL A 12 5.69 -14.36 -12.10
C VAL A 12 6.94 -13.70 -11.50
N CYS A 13 6.78 -12.70 -10.62
CA CYS A 13 7.91 -12.08 -9.93
C CYS A 13 8.71 -13.09 -9.11
N ALA A 14 8.04 -13.99 -8.38
CA ALA A 14 8.72 -15.05 -7.63
C ALA A 14 9.55 -15.98 -8.53
N LYS A 15 9.02 -16.34 -9.71
CA LYS A 15 9.78 -17.10 -10.71
C LYS A 15 10.96 -16.32 -11.25
N ILE A 16 10.81 -15.04 -11.57
CA ILE A 16 11.92 -14.20 -12.05
C ILE A 16 13.03 -14.12 -10.98
N ILE A 17 12.67 -13.97 -9.70
CA ILE A 17 13.64 -13.89 -8.60
C ILE A 17 14.40 -15.22 -8.42
N VAL A 18 13.74 -16.36 -8.59
CA VAL A 18 14.31 -17.68 -8.27
C VAL A 18 14.95 -18.37 -9.48
N GLU A 19 14.35 -18.23 -10.66
CA GLU A 19 14.69 -18.97 -11.87
C GLU A 19 15.53 -18.13 -12.85
N SER A 20 15.80 -16.85 -12.56
CA SER A 20 16.57 -15.98 -13.45
C SER A 20 17.50 -15.03 -12.71
N ASP A 21 18.53 -14.56 -13.40
CA ASP A 21 19.46 -13.56 -12.87
C ASP A 21 18.94 -12.11 -13.04
N PHE A 22 17.79 -11.89 -13.68
CA PHE A 22 17.29 -10.55 -14.00
C PHE A 22 17.04 -9.69 -12.76
N TYR A 23 16.64 -10.28 -11.63
CA TYR A 23 16.45 -9.50 -10.40
C TYR A 23 17.76 -8.90 -9.88
N THR A 24 18.89 -9.55 -10.12
CA THR A 24 20.22 -9.11 -9.68
C THR A 24 21.01 -8.39 -10.76
N ALA A 25 20.80 -8.75 -12.02
CA ALA A 25 21.55 -8.25 -13.16
C ALA A 25 20.95 -6.97 -13.77
N ASP A 26 19.64 -6.76 -13.61
CA ASP A 26 18.93 -5.64 -14.21
C ASP A 26 18.27 -4.75 -13.13
N THR A 27 18.77 -3.52 -13.04
CA THR A 27 18.31 -2.52 -12.07
C THR A 27 16.86 -2.07 -12.31
N GLU A 28 16.42 -1.98 -13.57
CA GLU A 28 15.04 -1.61 -13.90
C GLU A 28 14.09 -2.74 -13.49
N MET A 29 14.51 -3.98 -13.74
CA MET A 29 13.72 -5.16 -13.38
C MET A 29 13.60 -5.33 -11.86
N LYS A 30 14.69 -5.07 -11.13
CA LYS A 30 14.67 -4.97 -9.68
C LYS A 30 13.71 -3.88 -9.18
N ALA A 31 13.81 -2.68 -9.73
CA ALA A 31 12.96 -1.55 -9.34
C ALA A 31 11.48 -1.84 -9.60
N LEU A 32 11.14 -2.47 -10.72
CA LEU A 32 9.77 -2.85 -11.06
C LEU A 32 9.22 -3.89 -10.07
N ILE A 33 10.00 -4.93 -9.76
CA ILE A 33 9.60 -5.99 -8.83
C ILE A 33 9.42 -5.40 -7.42
N ASP A 34 10.40 -4.63 -6.94
CA ASP A 34 10.32 -4.00 -5.62
C ASP A 34 9.11 -3.05 -5.53
N TRP A 35 8.89 -2.22 -6.55
CA TRP A 35 7.72 -1.35 -6.62
C TRP A 35 6.43 -2.15 -6.54
N LEU A 36 6.31 -3.21 -7.35
CA LEU A 36 5.11 -4.03 -7.38
C LEU A 36 4.82 -4.69 -6.02
N MET A 37 5.86 -5.18 -5.34
CA MET A 37 5.75 -5.73 -3.97
C MET A 37 5.30 -4.68 -2.95
N LEU A 38 5.69 -3.41 -3.13
CA LEU A 38 5.32 -2.31 -2.22
C LEU A 38 3.93 -1.73 -2.49
N THR A 39 3.37 -1.87 -3.70
CA THR A 39 2.08 -1.25 -4.06
C THR A 39 0.90 -1.66 -3.15
N ASP A 40 0.85 -2.92 -2.72
CA ASP A 40 -0.22 -3.38 -1.83
C ASP A 40 -0.09 -2.78 -0.42
N HIS A 41 1.14 -2.64 0.07
CA HIS A 41 1.44 -1.95 1.33
C HIS A 41 1.10 -0.46 1.26
N LEU A 42 1.44 0.21 0.15
CA LEU A 42 1.08 1.62 -0.07
C LEU A 42 -0.43 1.83 -0.03
N LYS A 43 -1.21 0.95 -0.68
CA LYS A 43 -2.68 1.02 -0.63
C LYS A 43 -3.20 0.89 0.80
N LYS A 44 -2.76 -0.14 1.53
CA LYS A 44 -3.15 -0.36 2.93
C LYS A 44 -2.78 0.82 3.83
N ASN A 45 -1.59 1.39 3.63
CA ASN A 45 -1.14 2.56 4.39
C ASN A 45 -2.02 3.79 4.09
N ASN A 46 -2.38 4.02 2.82
CA ASN A 46 -3.27 5.12 2.43
C ASN A 46 -4.67 4.95 3.04
N ASP A 47 -5.20 3.73 3.06
CA ASP A 47 -6.50 3.45 3.69
C ASP A 47 -6.45 3.73 5.20
N LYS A 48 -5.37 3.32 5.87
CA LYS A 48 -5.15 3.59 7.31
C LYS A 48 -4.99 5.08 7.63
N ILE A 49 -4.27 5.84 6.81
CA ILE A 49 -4.15 7.30 6.95
C ILE A 49 -5.53 7.96 6.85
N ARG A 50 -6.37 7.51 5.92
CA ARG A 50 -7.72 8.03 5.73
C ARG A 50 -8.61 7.71 6.93
N GLU A 51 -8.52 6.52 7.50
CA GLU A 51 -9.23 6.15 8.73
C GLU A 51 -8.81 7.03 9.90
N MET A 52 -7.51 7.14 10.17
CA MET A 52 -6.97 7.99 11.26
C MET A 52 -7.39 9.46 11.11
N THR A 53 -7.41 9.97 9.87
CA THR A 53 -7.83 11.34 9.60
C THR A 53 -9.31 11.54 9.91
N LYS A 54 -10.17 10.56 9.58
CA LYS A 54 -11.60 10.61 9.94
C LYS A 54 -11.80 10.62 11.45
N GLU A 55 -11.11 9.73 12.16
CA GLU A 55 -11.17 9.65 13.62
C GLU A 55 -10.75 10.97 14.27
N TYR A 56 -9.61 11.52 13.81
CA TYR A 56 -9.13 12.82 14.26
C TYR A 56 -10.16 13.93 14.03
N CYS A 57 -10.70 14.05 12.81
CA CYS A 57 -11.72 15.06 12.49
C CYS A 57 -12.97 14.94 13.38
N ASN A 58 -13.45 13.72 13.61
CA ASN A 58 -14.61 13.47 14.46
C ASN A 58 -14.32 13.89 15.92
N SER A 59 -13.14 13.52 16.44
CA SER A 59 -12.74 13.89 17.81
C SER A 59 -12.64 15.41 17.99
N GLU A 60 -12.08 16.12 17.00
CA GLU A 60 -11.98 17.58 17.01
C GLU A 60 -13.34 18.27 16.92
N GLN A 61 -14.25 17.72 16.12
CA GLN A 61 -15.62 18.23 16.02
C GLN A 61 -16.38 18.04 17.34
N ASN A 62 -16.26 16.87 17.97
CA ASN A 62 -16.83 16.62 19.30
C ASN A 62 -16.26 17.59 20.35
N ARG A 63 -14.94 17.83 20.34
CA ARG A 63 -14.28 18.80 21.23
C ARG A 63 -14.79 20.23 21.02
N ARG A 64 -15.08 20.64 19.78
CA ARG A 64 -15.65 21.97 19.47
C ARG A 64 -17.10 22.08 19.91
N ASN A 65 -17.92 21.04 19.72
CA ASN A 65 -19.33 21.05 20.09
C ASN A 65 -19.52 21.02 21.61
N GLY A 66 -18.74 20.22 22.35
CA GLY A 66 -18.78 20.20 23.81
C GLY A 66 -18.32 21.52 24.48
N LYS A 67 -17.65 22.41 23.73
CA LYS A 67 -17.35 23.78 24.16
C LYS A 67 -18.48 24.78 23.88
N ARG A 68 -19.44 24.45 22.99
CA ARG A 68 -20.60 25.30 22.67
C ARG A 68 -21.79 25.04 23.60
N GLU A 69 -21.84 23.89 24.25
CA GLU A 69 -22.92 23.47 25.15
C GLU A 69 -22.69 23.83 26.63
N ARG A 70 -21.58 24.53 26.95
CA ARG A 70 -21.26 25.06 28.28
C ARG A 70 -21.27 26.58 28.24
#